data_AF-A0A814K8E3-F1
#
_entry.id   AF-A0A814K8E3-F1
#
_cell.length_a   1.000
_cell.length_b   1.000
_cell.length_c   1.000
_cell.angle_alpha   90.00
_cell.angle_beta   90.00
_cell.angle_gamma   90.00
#
_symmetry.space_group_name_H-M   'P 1'
#
loop_
_entity.id
_entity.type
_entity.pdbx_description
1 polymer ?
#
loop_
_entity_poly.entity_id
_entity_poly.type
_entity_poly.pdbx_seq_one_letter_code
_entity_poly.pdbx_strand_id
1 'polypeptide(L)'
;MTETKILTKQLILTGLATGSGVVSFGWNTGCLNNAQESIRPWIVESYYHRTGYTLSKNTLTLIWSTTVAIFAIGGAIGAFAASFISRRYGRRGGLLKANLLGIIAATLMC
;
A
#
# COMPACT_ATOMS: atom_id res chain seq x y z
N MET A 1 -27.54 -26.89 24.25
CA MET A 1 -26.21 -26.59 24.81
C MET A 1 -25.62 -25.43 24.01
N THR A 2 -25.79 -24.22 24.50
CA THR A 2 -25.25 -23.00 23.88
C THR A 2 -23.83 -22.85 24.40
N GLU A 3 -22.82 -23.22 23.61
CA GLU A 3 -21.42 -22.92 23.97
C GLU A 3 -21.22 -21.42 24.01
N THR A 4 -21.03 -20.86 25.20
CA THR A 4 -20.56 -19.49 25.37
C THR A 4 -19.10 -19.46 24.91
N LYS A 5 -18.84 -19.09 23.65
CA LYS A 5 -17.48 -18.93 23.13
C LYS A 5 -16.79 -17.78 23.85
N ILE A 6 -15.99 -18.10 24.87
CA ILE A 6 -15.21 -17.12 25.64
C ILE A 6 -14.10 -16.55 24.76
N LEU A 7 -14.01 -15.22 24.69
CA LEU A 7 -12.99 -14.51 23.93
C LEU A 7 -11.61 -14.75 24.57
N THR A 8 -10.82 -15.65 23.99
CA THR A 8 -9.51 -16.02 24.53
C THR A 8 -8.46 -14.96 24.17
N LYS A 9 -7.49 -14.69 25.06
CA LYS A 9 -6.39 -13.73 24.81
C LYS A 9 -5.67 -13.96 23.48
N GLN A 10 -5.47 -15.22 23.10
CA GLN A 10 -4.84 -15.60 21.82
C GLN A 10 -5.68 -15.22 20.59
N LEU A 11 -7.02 -15.26 20.72
CA LEU A 11 -7.93 -14.87 19.65
C LEU A 11 -7.88 -13.35 19.43
N ILE A 12 -7.87 -12.57 20.51
CA ILE A 12 -7.71 -11.11 20.45
C ILE A 12 -6.39 -10.75 19.76
N LEU A 13 -5.28 -11.36 20.18
CA LEU A 13 -3.96 -11.10 19.60
C LEU A 13 -3.92 -11.41 18.09
N THR A 14 -4.51 -12.54 17.68
CA THR A 14 -4.58 -12.92 16.27
C THR A 14 -5.46 -11.97 15.46
N GLY A 15 -6.59 -11.53 16.04
CA GLY A 15 -7.47 -10.52 15.45
C GLY A 15 -6.74 -9.19 15.21
N LEU A 16 -6.04 -8.69 16.22
CA LEU A 16 -5.26 -7.45 16.10
C LEU A 16 -4.11 -7.59 15.08
N ALA A 17 -3.38 -8.70 15.13
CA ALA A 17 -2.25 -8.94 14.22
C ALA A 17 -2.67 -9.10 12.76
N THR A 18 -3.85 -9.66 12.50
CA THR A 18 -4.41 -9.76 11.14
C THR A 18 -5.09 -8.47 10.69
N GLY A 19 -5.69 -7.72 11.62
CA GLY A 19 -6.36 -6.45 11.37
C GLY A 19 -5.42 -5.28 11.04
N SER A 20 -4.15 -5.35 11.47
CA SER A 20 -3.15 -4.31 11.16
C SER A 20 -2.99 -4.06 9.65
N GLY A 21 -3.13 -5.10 8.82
CA GLY A 21 -3.05 -4.95 7.36
C GLY A 21 -4.14 -4.06 6.77
N VAL A 22 -5.34 -4.04 7.37
CA VAL A 22 -6.44 -3.16 6.96
C VAL A 22 -6.12 -1.71 7.29
N VAL A 23 -5.52 -1.47 8.45
CA VAL A 23 -5.04 -0.14 8.86
C VAL A 23 -3.94 0.34 7.90
N SER A 24 -2.99 -0.52 7.56
CA SER A 24 -1.95 -0.21 6.58
C SER A 24 -2.52 0.14 5.20
N PHE A 25 -3.52 -0.60 4.72
CA PHE A 25 -4.18 -0.29 3.45
C PHE A 25 -4.86 1.09 3.47
N GLY A 26 -5.58 1.41 4.55
CA GLY A 26 -6.20 2.72 4.73
C GLY A 26 -5.18 3.85 4.79
N TRP A 27 -4.07 3.66 5.51
CA TRP A 27 -2.99 4.62 5.59
C TRP A 27 -2.34 4.91 4.23
N ASN A 28 -1.97 3.86 3.48
CA ASN A 28 -1.34 4.02 2.15
C ASN A 28 -2.26 4.72 1.15
N THR A 29 -3.58 4.55 1.28
CA THR A 29 -4.56 5.24 0.43
C THR A 29 -4.72 6.71 0.87
N GLY A 30 -4.78 6.96 2.18
CA GLY A 30 -5.01 8.30 2.74
C GLY A 30 -3.82 9.24 2.64
N CYS A 31 -2.59 8.74 2.80
CA CYS A 31 -1.39 9.57 2.80
C CYS A 31 -1.11 10.23 1.43
N LEU A 32 -1.54 9.59 0.34
CA LEU A 32 -1.37 10.10 -1.03
C LEU A 32 -2.03 11.47 -1.25
N ASN A 33 -3.17 11.73 -0.59
CA ASN A 33 -3.86 13.01 -0.72
C ASN A 33 -3.01 14.17 -0.18
N ASN A 34 -2.43 13.99 1.01
CA ASN A 34 -1.56 15.01 1.62
C ASN A 34 -0.22 15.10 0.87
N ALA A 35 0.32 13.96 0.41
CA ALA A 35 1.57 13.92 -0.33
C ALA A 35 1.51 14.67 -1.66
N GLN A 36 0.31 14.84 -2.23
CA GLN A 36 0.10 15.58 -3.48
C GLN A 36 0.71 16.99 -3.44
N GLU A 37 0.56 17.69 -2.31
CA GLU A 37 1.02 19.08 -2.16
C GLU A 37 2.55 19.17 -2.13
N SER A 38 3.23 18.15 -1.63
CA SER A 38 4.70 18.11 -1.55
C SER A 38 5.35 17.51 -2.81
N ILE A 39 4.76 16.46 -3.37
CA ILE A 39 5.36 15.71 -4.49
C ILE A 39 5.18 16.44 -5.82
N ARG A 40 4.05 17.10 -6.06
CA ARG A 40 3.82 17.78 -7.35
C ARG A 40 4.83 18.90 -7.63
N PRO A 41 5.14 19.82 -6.67
CA PRO A 41 6.20 20.79 -6.87
C PRO A 41 7.57 20.14 -7.08
N TRP A 42 7.87 19.08 -6.32
CA TRP A 42 9.13 18.33 -6.47
C TRP A 42 9.29 17.71 -7.87
N ILE A 43 8.21 17.20 -8.48
CA ILE A 43 8.23 16.69 -9.85
C ILE A 43 8.58 17.80 -10.85
N VAL A 44 7.96 18.98 -10.71
CA VAL A 44 8.21 20.12 -11.61
C VAL A 44 9.66 20.58 -11.49
N GLU A 45 10.15 20.75 -10.26
CA GLU A 45 11.52 21.17 -9.97
C GLU A 45 12.54 20.14 -10.52
N SER A 46 12.31 18.86 -10.25
CA SER A 46 13.17 17.77 -10.74
C SER A 46 13.20 17.69 -12.27
N TYR A 47 12.07 17.95 -12.93
CA TYR A 47 11.99 17.98 -14.38
C TYR A 47 12.72 19.19 -14.97
N TYR A 48 12.58 20.36 -14.34
CA TYR A 48 13.27 21.58 -14.73
C TYR A 48 14.79 21.42 -14.58
N HIS A 49 15.27 20.89 -13.44
CA HIS A 49 16.70 20.66 -13.22
C HIS A 49 17.31 19.67 -14.24
N ARG A 50 16.53 18.73 -14.77
CA ARG A 50 17.02 17.74 -15.75
C ARG A 50 16.99 18.22 -17.19
N THR A 51 16.01 19.04 -17.55
CA THR A 51 15.73 19.38 -18.95
C THR A 51 15.87 20.86 -19.28
N GLY A 52 15.85 21.74 -18.27
CA GLY A 52 15.78 23.20 -18.42
C GLY A 52 14.40 23.74 -18.81
N TYR A 53 13.40 22.87 -19.00
CA TYR A 53 12.05 23.26 -19.43
C TYR A 53 11.02 23.12 -18.30
N THR A 54 10.00 23.98 -18.33
CA THR A 54 8.89 23.91 -17.38
C THR A 54 7.87 22.85 -17.80
N LEU A 55 7.41 22.08 -16.82
CA LEU A 55 6.45 21.00 -17.06
C LEU A 55 5.03 21.57 -17.23
N SER A 56 4.31 21.12 -18.25
CA SER A 56 2.91 21.54 -18.45
C SER A 56 1.99 21.00 -17.34
N LYS A 57 0.91 21.74 -17.02
CA LYS A 57 -0.09 21.29 -16.02
C LYS A 57 -0.75 19.96 -16.39
N ASN A 58 -1.00 19.73 -17.67
CA ASN A 58 -1.61 18.49 -18.16
C ASN A 58 -0.65 17.30 -17.96
N THR A 59 0.62 17.47 -18.30
CA THR A 59 1.64 16.42 -18.10
C THR A 59 1.85 16.12 -16.63
N LEU A 60 1.90 17.14 -15.77
CA LEU A 60 1.98 16.95 -14.31
C LEU A 60 0.79 16.15 -13.77
N THR A 61 -0.41 16.45 -14.25
CA THR A 61 -1.63 15.73 -13.86
C THR A 61 -1.57 14.28 -14.31
N LEU A 62 -1.13 14.01 -15.54
CA LEU A 62 -0.95 12.64 -16.06
C LEU A 62 0.06 11.84 -15.23
N ILE A 63 1.21 12.43 -14.89
CA ILE A 63 2.23 11.78 -14.05
C ILE A 63 1.63 11.43 -12.69
N TRP A 64 1.00 12.41 -12.03
CA TRP A 64 0.40 12.20 -10.71
C TRP A 64 -0.73 11.14 -10.74
N SER A 65 -1.65 11.24 -11.69
CA SER A 65 -2.75 10.26 -11.85
C SER A 65 -2.21 8.86 -12.14
N THR A 66 -1.13 8.73 -12.91
CA THR A 66 -0.48 7.44 -13.17
C THR A 66 0.12 6.87 -11.88
N THR A 67 0.81 7.69 -11.08
CA THR A 67 1.36 7.27 -9.77
C THR A 67 0.28 6.73 -8.84
N VAL A 68 -0.87 7.42 -8.73
CA VAL A 68 -2.00 6.97 -7.91
C VAL A 68 -2.66 5.71 -8.50
N ALA A 69 -2.79 5.62 -9.82
CA ALA A 69 -3.42 4.48 -10.48
C ALA A 69 -2.61 3.18 -10.32
N ILE A 70 -1.27 3.25 -10.29
CA ILE A 70 -0.41 2.08 -10.09
C ILE A 70 -0.72 1.38 -8.76
N PHE A 71 -1.09 2.11 -7.70
CA PHE A 71 -1.50 1.52 -6.43
C PHE A 71 -2.73 0.60 -6.59
N ALA A 72 -3.73 1.02 -7.36
CA ALA A 72 -4.94 0.23 -7.62
C ALA A 72 -4.62 -1.03 -8.46
N ILE A 73 -3.77 -0.89 -9.50
CA ILE A 73 -3.32 -2.02 -10.33
C ILE A 73 -2.55 -3.02 -9.47
N GLY A 74 -1.63 -2.55 -8.63
CA GLY A 74 -0.89 -3.38 -7.68
C GLY A 74 -1.79 -4.10 -6.69
N GLY A 75 -2.83 -3.42 -6.19
CA GLY A 75 -3.86 -4.02 -5.33
C GLY A 75 -4.62 -5.15 -6.02
N ALA A 76 -5.00 -4.98 -7.29
CA ALA A 76 -5.68 -6.02 -8.07
C ALA A 76 -4.80 -7.25 -8.29
N ILE A 77 -3.53 -7.05 -8.68
CA ILE A 77 -2.55 -8.13 -8.85
C ILE A 77 -2.30 -8.83 -7.51
N GLY A 78 -2.14 -8.06 -6.43
CA GLY A 78 -1.94 -8.59 -5.08
C GLY A 78 -3.12 -9.43 -4.59
N ALA A 79 -4.35 -9.00 -4.86
CA ALA A 79 -5.56 -9.75 -4.51
C ALA A 79 -5.63 -11.09 -5.26
N PHE A 80 -5.31 -11.09 -6.55
CA PHE A 80 -5.23 -12.33 -7.34
C PHE A 80 -4.12 -13.26 -6.82
N ALA A 81 -2.93 -12.72 -6.54
CA ALA A 81 -1.79 -13.48 -6.03
C ALA A 81 -2.02 -14.02 -4.61
N ALA A 82 -2.78 -13.32 -3.76
CA ALA A 82 -3.06 -13.71 -2.38
C ALA A 82 -3.75 -15.09 -2.30
N SER A 83 -4.65 -15.40 -3.24
CA SER A 83 -5.30 -16.71 -3.33
C SER A 83 -4.29 -17.82 -3.62
N PHE A 84 -3.33 -17.59 -4.51
CA PHE A 84 -2.27 -18.57 -4.80
C PHE A 84 -1.30 -18.74 -3.62
N ILE A 85 -0.83 -17.62 -3.05
CA ILE A 85 0.12 -17.61 -1.94
C ILE A 85 -0.47 -18.29 -0.69
N SER A 86 -1.75 -18.03 -0.38
CA SER A 86 -2.41 -18.63 0.77
C SER A 86 -2.59 -20.15 0.64
N ARG A 87 -2.81 -20.67 -0.59
CA ARG A 87 -2.86 -22.11 -0.85
C ARG A 87 -1.49 -22.77 -0.70
N ARG A 88 -0.42 -22.09 -1.13
CA ARG A 88 0.95 -22.65 -1.12
C ARG A 88 1.68 -22.52 0.24
N TYR A 89 1.46 -21.43 0.96
CA TYR A 89 2.22 -21.08 2.19
C TYR A 89 1.32 -20.91 3.43
N GLY A 90 0.02 -21.12 3.31
CA GLY A 90 -0.95 -20.87 4.36
C GLY A 90 -1.23 -19.38 4.59
N ARG A 91 -2.26 -19.08 5.39
CA ARG A 91 -2.69 -17.69 5.67
C ARG A 91 -1.64 -16.90 6.45
N ARG A 92 -1.02 -17.50 7.48
CA ARG A 92 0.06 -16.88 8.28
C ARG A 92 1.32 -16.63 7.44
N GLY A 93 1.74 -17.61 6.64
CA GLY A 93 2.91 -17.47 5.77
C GLY A 93 2.69 -16.41 4.68
N GLY A 94 1.48 -16.33 4.13
CA GLY A 94 1.11 -15.26 3.20
C GLY A 94 1.18 -13.86 3.84
N LEU A 95 0.67 -13.71 5.06
CA LEU A 95 0.74 -12.43 5.79
C LEU A 95 2.18 -12.00 6.10
N LEU A 96 3.07 -12.92 6.46
CA LEU A 96 4.48 -12.59 6.69
C LEU A 96 5.17 -12.11 5.40
N LYS A 97 4.89 -12.74 4.26
CA LYS A 97 5.42 -12.32 2.96
C LYS A 97 4.88 -10.97 2.52
N ALA A 98 3.60 -10.70 2.76
CA ALA A 98 3.01 -9.39 2.50
C ALA A 98 3.69 -8.29 3.34
N ASN A 99 3.98 -8.55 4.61
CA ASN A 99 4.75 -7.62 5.44
C ASN A 99 6.19 -7.40 4.91
N LEU A 100 6.86 -8.44 4.43
CA LEU A 100 8.18 -8.30 3.80
C LEU A 100 8.14 -7.38 2.58
N LEU A 101 7.13 -7.55 1.71
CA LEU A 101 6.92 -6.64 0.57
C LEU A 101 6.65 -5.21 1.03
N GLY A 102 5.91 -5.02 2.13
CA GLY A 102 5.67 -3.71 2.74
C GLY A 102 6.96 -3.02 3.22
N ILE A 103 7.89 -3.77 3.83
CA ILE A 103 9.19 -3.23 4.25
C ILE A 103 10.04 -2.82 3.03
N ILE A 104 10.03 -3.62 1.96
CA ILE A 104 10.72 -3.28 0.71
C ILE A 104 10.13 -2.00 0.09
N ALA A 105 8.80 -1.86 0.09
CA ALA A 105 8.15 -0.64 -0.39
C ALA A 105 8.50 0.59 0.46
N ALA A 106 8.50 0.45 1.79
CA ALA A 106 8.86 1.55 2.70
C ALA A 106 10.32 2.01 2.49
N THR A 107 11.25 1.07 2.30
CA THR A 107 12.66 1.40 2.03
C THR A 107 12.89 2.04 0.66
N LEU A 108 12.04 1.78 -0.33
CA LEU A 108 12.09 2.45 -1.63
C LEU A 108 11.52 3.88 -1.60
N MET A 109 10.62 4.18 -0.67
CA MET A 109 9.96 5.49 -0.54
C MET A 109 10.63 6.42 0.47
N CYS A 110 11.47 5.88 1.36
CA CYS A 110 12.37 6.67 2.22
C CYS A 110 13.48 7.33 1.41
#